data_AF-A0A7K1EUD1-F1
#
_entry.id   AF-A0A7K1EUD1-F1
#
_cell.length_a   1.000
_cell.length_b   1.000
_cell.length_c   1.000
_cell.angle_alpha   90.00
_cell.angle_beta   90.00
_cell.angle_gamma   90.00
#
_symmetry.space_group_name_H-M   'P 1'
#
loop_
_entity.id
_entity.type
_entity.pdbx_description
1 polymer ?
#
loop_
_entity_poly.entity_id
_entity_poly.type
_entity_poly.pdbx_seq_one_letter_code
_entity_poly.pdbx_strand_id
1 'polypeptide(L)'
;MTAVQPQTDQITLTIDGFEVTVPKGTLVIRAAEQLGIQVPRFCDHPLLSPVGACRQCLVYIEINGRAFPKPQASCTIPVENGMVVKTQLTSEVANKAQEGVMEFLLVNHPLDCPVCDKGGECPLQNQAMSNGRSESRFEGMKRTFEKPIHISSQVLLDRERCILCARCTRFSKEIAGDPFIDMGERGALQQVSIYEKDPFDSYFSGNTVQICPVGALTGAAYRFRSRPFDLVSTPTVCEHCASGCSMRTDVRRNKTLRRLAGNDPEVNEEWNCDKGRWAFQYTMAKDRIAAPLIRENGVLREATWPEALATAVTGLKGKKAGVLVGGRVTVEDAYAYAKFARVALGTNDIDFRARPHSEEERNFLASHVVGSAVRYSDIDQADHVVLVGIEPEEESPIVFLRIRKQVRQRALAVTAIAPWQTRGFKKLQAKYVGVVPGTEAHAISQLALTSESVIVVGERLCESVGALSAVAQLAAKSGAKIAWVPRRAGERGALEAGAIGNLLPGGRPISDAAARVDVAAAWSVDSLPNTIGLDGAGILANAANGAIEALVVGGVDPFDMHAPEITGLDKAFVLSLEMRPSAITERADVVLPIATVVEKSGSFMSWEGRVRAFEKSVPETPHHSDLYVLALVAE
;
A
#
# COMPACT_ATOMS: atom_id res chain seq x y z
N MET A 1 23.33 -6.34 -10.66
CA MET A 1 23.98 -7.65 -10.56
C MET A 1 22.89 -8.64 -10.19
N THR A 2 22.63 -9.58 -11.08
CA THR A 2 21.63 -10.64 -10.94
C THR A 2 21.87 -11.39 -9.64
N ALA A 3 20.85 -11.45 -8.77
CA ALA A 3 20.90 -12.29 -7.58
C ALA A 3 21.26 -13.72 -8.02
N VAL A 4 22.37 -14.22 -7.50
CA VAL A 4 22.75 -15.63 -7.66
C VAL A 4 21.67 -16.40 -6.89
N GLN A 5 20.67 -16.90 -7.60
CA GLN A 5 19.78 -17.90 -7.03
C GLN A 5 20.67 -19.05 -6.54
N PRO A 6 20.47 -19.56 -5.30
CA PRO A 6 21.19 -20.75 -4.87
C PRO A 6 20.98 -21.81 -5.96
N GLN A 7 22.05 -22.49 -6.34
CA GLN A 7 22.05 -23.51 -7.39
C GLN A 7 21.12 -24.64 -6.95
N THR A 8 19.82 -24.49 -7.19
CA THR A 8 18.81 -25.47 -6.81
C THR A 8 18.95 -26.62 -7.76
N ASP A 9 19.12 -27.84 -7.22
CA ASP A 9 18.91 -29.09 -7.95
C ASP A 9 17.68 -28.92 -8.84
N GLN A 10 17.87 -29.05 -10.15
CA GLN A 10 16.77 -28.99 -11.10
C GLN A 10 16.16 -30.39 -11.24
N ILE A 11 14.83 -30.45 -11.35
CA ILE A 11 14.08 -31.68 -11.57
C ILE A 11 13.39 -31.57 -12.93
N THR A 12 13.57 -32.59 -13.74
CA THR A 12 12.90 -32.71 -15.04
C THR A 12 11.78 -33.74 -14.94
N LEU A 13 10.60 -33.34 -15.40
CA LEU A 13 9.38 -34.16 -15.44
C LEU A 13 8.60 -33.92 -16.73
N THR A 14 7.66 -34.80 -17.03
CA THR A 14 6.77 -34.67 -18.18
C THR A 14 5.35 -34.35 -17.72
N ILE A 15 4.72 -33.33 -18.27
CA ILE A 15 3.32 -32.98 -18.01
C ILE A 15 2.59 -32.94 -19.35
N ASP A 16 1.55 -33.79 -19.52
CA ASP A 16 0.76 -33.89 -20.75
C ASP A 16 1.60 -34.10 -22.03
N GLY A 17 2.72 -34.82 -21.91
CA GLY A 17 3.64 -35.09 -23.01
C GLY A 17 4.71 -34.01 -23.24
N PHE A 18 4.66 -32.90 -22.50
CA PHE A 18 5.66 -31.83 -22.56
C PHE A 18 6.67 -31.96 -21.42
N GLU A 19 7.96 -31.89 -21.74
CA GLU A 19 9.02 -31.87 -20.74
C GLU A 19 9.15 -30.47 -20.12
N VAL A 20 9.32 -30.42 -18.80
CA VAL A 20 9.56 -29.18 -18.06
C VAL A 20 10.64 -29.43 -17.01
N THR A 21 11.50 -28.43 -16.82
CA THR A 21 12.56 -28.46 -15.81
C THR A 21 12.31 -27.33 -14.81
N VAL A 22 12.21 -27.69 -13.53
CA VAL A 22 11.88 -26.76 -12.45
C VAL A 22 12.78 -26.98 -11.23
N PRO A 23 12.94 -25.98 -10.34
CA PRO A 23 13.66 -26.16 -9.09
C PRO A 23 13.07 -27.29 -8.24
N LYS A 24 13.92 -28.08 -7.59
CA LYS A 24 13.52 -29.09 -6.62
C LYS A 24 12.61 -28.51 -5.54
N GLY A 25 11.55 -29.24 -5.21
CA GLY A 25 10.52 -28.78 -4.26
C GLY A 25 9.38 -27.97 -4.90
N THR A 26 9.47 -27.63 -6.20
CA THR A 26 8.35 -27.05 -6.95
C THR A 26 7.17 -28.03 -6.94
N LEU A 27 5.96 -27.54 -6.70
CA LEU A 27 4.74 -28.36 -6.70
C LEU A 27 4.31 -28.66 -8.14
N VAL A 28 3.69 -29.82 -8.38
CA VAL A 28 3.20 -30.24 -9.70
C VAL A 28 2.30 -29.16 -10.33
N ILE A 29 1.43 -28.51 -9.54
CA ILE A 29 0.58 -27.43 -10.06
C ILE A 29 1.37 -26.22 -10.57
N ARG A 30 2.51 -25.90 -9.92
CA ARG A 30 3.38 -24.78 -10.31
C ARG A 30 4.21 -25.12 -11.55
N ALA A 31 4.63 -26.37 -11.69
CA ALA A 31 5.29 -26.84 -12.91
C ALA A 31 4.34 -26.81 -14.11
N ALA A 32 3.07 -27.20 -13.93
CA ALA A 32 2.05 -27.11 -14.98
C ALA A 32 1.80 -25.66 -15.44
N GLU A 33 1.80 -24.69 -14.51
CA GLU A 33 1.66 -23.27 -14.84
C GLU A 33 2.77 -22.74 -15.75
N GLN A 34 4.01 -23.21 -15.58
CA GLN A 34 5.13 -22.79 -16.44
C GLN A 34 4.96 -23.26 -17.90
N LEU A 35 4.19 -24.33 -18.13
CA LEU A 35 3.82 -24.81 -19.45
C LEU A 35 2.53 -24.15 -19.99
N GLY A 36 1.93 -23.23 -19.24
CA GLY A 36 0.62 -22.66 -19.58
C GLY A 36 -0.55 -23.62 -19.38
N ILE A 37 -0.34 -24.76 -18.73
CA ILE A 37 -1.39 -25.76 -18.46
C ILE A 37 -2.14 -25.36 -17.19
N GLN A 38 -3.41 -24.98 -17.36
CA GLN A 38 -4.26 -24.61 -16.23
C GLN A 38 -4.87 -25.85 -15.57
N VAL A 39 -4.44 -26.14 -14.35
CA VAL A 39 -5.10 -27.12 -13.47
C VAL A 39 -6.15 -26.42 -12.60
N PRO A 40 -7.43 -26.84 -12.61
CA PRO A 40 -8.49 -26.17 -11.86
C PRO A 40 -8.29 -26.29 -10.35
N ARG A 41 -8.71 -25.27 -9.59
CA ARG A 41 -8.37 -25.10 -8.17
C ARG A 41 -9.26 -24.08 -7.47
N PHE A 42 -9.44 -24.30 -6.16
CA PHE A 42 -10.11 -23.35 -5.27
C PHE A 42 -9.41 -23.06 -3.95
N CYS A 43 -8.69 -24.02 -3.35
CA CYS A 43 -8.01 -23.80 -2.07
C CYS A 43 -6.54 -23.37 -2.23
N ASP A 44 -5.91 -23.76 -3.34
CA ASP A 44 -4.51 -23.43 -3.66
C ASP A 44 -4.34 -21.94 -3.94
N HIS A 45 -3.32 -21.31 -3.38
CA HIS A 45 -2.93 -19.93 -3.66
C HIS A 45 -1.40 -19.84 -3.58
N PRO A 46 -0.69 -19.20 -4.53
CA PRO A 46 0.79 -19.22 -4.58
C PRO A 46 1.46 -18.74 -3.29
N LEU A 47 0.86 -17.75 -2.64
CA LEU A 47 1.38 -17.13 -1.42
C LEU A 47 0.92 -17.81 -0.12
N LEU A 48 0.08 -18.85 -0.18
CA LEU A 48 -0.33 -19.62 0.99
C LEU A 48 0.32 -21.00 0.98
N SER A 49 0.47 -21.61 2.15
CA SER A 49 0.96 -22.99 2.24
C SER A 49 0.06 -23.98 1.46
N PRO A 50 0.55 -25.16 1.07
CA PRO A 50 -0.30 -26.21 0.52
C PRO A 50 -1.32 -26.77 1.53
N VAL A 51 -2.52 -27.15 1.09
CA VAL A 51 -3.56 -27.77 1.96
C VAL A 51 -4.35 -28.90 1.31
N GLY A 52 -4.59 -28.86 0.00
CA GLY A 52 -5.33 -29.91 -0.71
C GLY A 52 -6.81 -30.07 -0.31
N ALA A 53 -7.43 -29.04 0.27
CA ALA A 53 -8.79 -29.09 0.83
C ALA A 53 -9.88 -29.34 -0.24
N CYS A 54 -9.85 -28.60 -1.35
CA CYS A 54 -10.94 -28.64 -2.34
C CYS A 54 -10.94 -29.86 -3.26
N ARG A 55 -9.78 -30.54 -3.42
CA ARG A 55 -9.57 -31.63 -4.38
C ARG A 55 -9.88 -31.30 -5.85
N GLN A 56 -10.05 -30.04 -6.23
CA GLN A 56 -10.31 -29.69 -7.64
C GLN A 56 -9.08 -29.88 -8.53
N CYS A 57 -7.86 -29.88 -7.97
CA CYS A 57 -6.62 -29.98 -8.73
C CYS A 57 -6.12 -31.42 -8.91
N LEU A 58 -7.04 -32.39 -8.96
CA LEU A 58 -6.67 -33.80 -9.08
C LEU A 58 -6.07 -34.07 -10.47
N VAL A 59 -4.89 -34.67 -10.50
CA VAL A 59 -4.16 -35.09 -11.69
C VAL A 59 -3.74 -36.55 -11.55
N TYR A 60 -3.49 -37.23 -12.66
CA TYR A 60 -2.94 -38.57 -12.64
C TYR A 60 -1.41 -38.50 -12.70
N ILE A 61 -0.74 -39.30 -11.88
CA ILE A 61 0.73 -39.28 -11.78
C ILE A 61 1.24 -40.71 -11.94
N GLU A 62 2.28 -40.85 -12.76
CA GLU A 62 3.10 -42.05 -12.92
C GLU A 62 4.55 -41.67 -12.58
N ILE A 63 5.28 -42.54 -11.89
CA ILE A 63 6.72 -42.35 -11.64
C ILE A 63 7.41 -43.66 -12.02
N ASN A 64 8.41 -43.58 -12.89
CA ASN A 64 9.20 -44.74 -13.34
C ASN A 64 8.32 -45.92 -13.83
N GLY A 65 7.26 -45.62 -14.58
CA GLY A 65 6.32 -46.62 -15.12
C GLY A 65 5.30 -47.16 -14.12
N ARG A 66 5.31 -46.71 -12.86
CA ARG A 66 4.32 -47.09 -11.85
C ARG A 66 3.32 -45.96 -11.61
N ALA A 67 2.06 -46.23 -11.91
CA ALA A 67 0.96 -45.31 -11.61
C ALA A 67 0.63 -45.24 -10.11
N PHE A 68 0.28 -44.05 -9.64
CA PHE A 68 -0.39 -43.92 -8.35
C PHE A 68 -1.78 -44.57 -8.40
N PRO A 69 -2.25 -45.21 -7.31
CA PRO A 69 -3.51 -45.96 -7.30
C PRO A 69 -4.76 -45.06 -7.38
N LYS A 70 -4.61 -43.75 -7.19
CA LYS A 70 -5.69 -42.77 -7.25
C LYS A 70 -5.16 -41.44 -7.79
N PRO A 71 -6.04 -40.58 -8.37
CA PRO A 71 -5.67 -39.21 -8.71
C PRO A 71 -5.11 -38.47 -7.48
N GLN A 72 -4.11 -37.65 -7.73
CA GLN A 72 -3.35 -36.95 -6.71
C GLN A 72 -3.60 -35.45 -6.78
N ALA A 73 -3.58 -34.77 -5.63
CA ALA A 73 -3.74 -33.33 -5.58
C ALA A 73 -2.43 -32.65 -6.00
N SER A 74 -2.39 -32.07 -7.21
CA SER A 74 -1.19 -31.42 -7.75
C SER A 74 -0.68 -30.24 -6.90
N CYS A 75 -1.55 -29.62 -6.10
CA CYS A 75 -1.18 -28.51 -5.21
C CYS A 75 -0.44 -28.92 -3.94
N THR A 76 -0.26 -30.22 -3.66
CA THR A 76 0.43 -30.70 -2.45
C THR A 76 1.60 -31.62 -2.74
N ILE A 77 1.83 -31.99 -4.00
CA ILE A 77 2.86 -32.95 -4.38
C ILE A 77 4.03 -32.20 -5.03
N PRO A 78 5.25 -32.27 -4.48
CA PRO A 78 6.44 -31.76 -5.15
C PRO A 78 6.79 -32.64 -6.36
N VAL A 79 7.42 -32.05 -7.36
CA VAL A 79 7.90 -32.78 -8.53
C VAL A 79 9.05 -33.72 -8.16
N GLU A 80 9.17 -34.84 -8.88
CA GLU A 80 10.27 -35.79 -8.78
C GLU A 80 10.79 -36.15 -10.17
N ASN A 81 12.06 -36.59 -10.25
CA ASN A 81 12.65 -37.01 -11.53
C ASN A 81 11.93 -38.24 -12.08
N GLY A 82 11.68 -38.24 -13.39
CA GLY A 82 10.95 -39.33 -14.06
C GLY A 82 9.45 -39.36 -13.74
N MET A 83 8.92 -38.29 -13.15
CA MET A 83 7.49 -38.10 -12.96
C MET A 83 6.81 -37.78 -14.30
N VAL A 84 5.73 -38.48 -14.59
CA VAL A 84 4.83 -38.22 -15.73
C VAL A 84 3.46 -37.86 -15.16
N VAL A 85 3.04 -36.62 -15.40
CA VAL A 85 1.78 -36.07 -14.94
C VAL A 85 0.83 -35.97 -16.14
N LYS A 86 -0.37 -36.52 -15.97
CA LYS A 86 -1.47 -36.40 -16.94
C LYS A 86 -2.60 -35.60 -16.29
N THR A 87 -2.87 -34.41 -16.81
CA THR A 87 -3.93 -33.53 -16.32
C THR A 87 -5.29 -33.92 -16.89
N GLN A 88 -6.34 -33.12 -16.64
CA GLN A 88 -7.65 -33.33 -17.25
C GLN A 88 -7.62 -33.27 -18.79
N LEU A 89 -6.59 -32.69 -19.38
CA LEU A 89 -6.44 -32.61 -20.83
C LEU A 89 -6.11 -33.96 -21.46
N THR A 90 -5.37 -34.81 -20.75
CA THR A 90 -4.85 -36.09 -21.29
C THR A 90 -5.25 -37.32 -20.48
N SER A 91 -5.94 -37.14 -19.34
CA SER A 91 -6.44 -38.23 -18.50
C SER A 91 -7.94 -38.11 -18.25
N GLU A 92 -8.70 -39.05 -18.80
CA GLU A 92 -10.14 -39.19 -18.51
C GLU A 92 -10.43 -39.39 -17.02
N VAL A 93 -9.53 -40.07 -16.30
CA VAL A 93 -9.65 -40.30 -14.86
C VAL A 93 -9.52 -38.98 -14.10
N ALA A 94 -8.56 -38.13 -14.47
CA ALA A 94 -8.42 -36.80 -13.88
C ALA A 94 -9.63 -35.92 -14.22
N ASN A 95 -10.05 -35.89 -15.49
CA ASN A 95 -11.22 -35.12 -15.91
C ASN A 95 -12.50 -35.53 -15.13
N LYS A 96 -12.79 -36.82 -15.07
CA LYS A 96 -13.94 -37.36 -14.32
C LYS A 96 -13.87 -37.07 -12.83
N ALA A 97 -12.67 -37.10 -12.23
CA ALA A 97 -12.49 -36.76 -10.83
C ALA A 97 -12.79 -35.27 -10.57
N GLN A 98 -12.35 -34.38 -11.46
CA GLN A 98 -12.61 -32.95 -11.37
C GLN A 98 -14.10 -32.61 -11.55
N GLU A 99 -14.80 -33.26 -12.50
CA GLU A 99 -16.26 -33.13 -12.64
C GLU A 99 -17.01 -33.57 -11.38
N GLY A 100 -16.60 -34.69 -10.78
CA GLY A 100 -17.20 -35.19 -9.55
C GLY A 100 -16.97 -34.25 -8.36
N VAL A 101 -15.79 -33.65 -8.26
CA VAL A 101 -15.50 -32.64 -7.23
C VAL A 101 -16.34 -31.39 -7.45
N MET A 102 -16.47 -30.91 -8.69
CA MET A 102 -17.34 -29.78 -9.00
C MET A 102 -18.78 -30.04 -8.58
N GLU A 103 -19.29 -31.24 -8.83
CA GLU A 103 -20.62 -31.64 -8.38
C GLU A 103 -20.74 -31.57 -6.85
N PHE A 104 -19.80 -32.14 -6.09
CA PHE A 104 -19.81 -32.05 -4.63
C PHE A 104 -19.76 -30.61 -4.09
N LEU A 105 -18.98 -29.74 -4.74
CA LEU A 105 -18.92 -28.32 -4.37
C LEU A 105 -20.26 -27.62 -4.62
N LEU A 106 -20.97 -28.00 -5.68
CA LEU A 106 -22.26 -27.42 -6.05
C LEU A 106 -23.46 -28.03 -5.32
N VAL A 107 -23.35 -29.25 -4.76
CA VAL A 107 -24.44 -29.93 -4.03
C VAL A 107 -25.06 -28.99 -2.99
N ASN A 108 -24.25 -28.34 -2.17
CA ASN A 108 -24.70 -27.43 -1.11
C ASN A 108 -24.52 -25.94 -1.42
N HIS A 109 -24.06 -25.58 -2.63
CA HIS A 109 -23.95 -24.19 -3.05
C HIS A 109 -25.31 -23.67 -3.56
N PRO A 110 -25.76 -22.47 -3.15
CA PRO A 110 -27.04 -21.91 -3.55
C PRO A 110 -27.01 -21.45 -5.01
N LEU A 111 -28.18 -21.39 -5.66
CA LEU A 111 -28.35 -20.84 -7.02
C LEU A 111 -28.43 -19.31 -7.01
N ASP A 112 -27.56 -18.68 -6.23
CA ASP A 112 -27.53 -17.24 -5.98
C ASP A 112 -26.76 -16.47 -7.06
N CYS A 113 -26.24 -17.13 -8.10
CA CYS A 113 -25.42 -16.49 -9.15
C CYS A 113 -26.03 -15.17 -9.71
N PRO A 114 -27.35 -15.08 -9.97
CA PRO A 114 -27.95 -13.84 -10.48
C PRO A 114 -27.93 -12.66 -9.50
N VAL A 115 -27.84 -12.93 -8.19
CA VAL A 115 -27.83 -11.90 -7.13
C VAL A 115 -26.43 -11.70 -6.53
N CYS A 116 -25.57 -12.72 -6.56
CA CYS A 116 -24.22 -12.74 -6.01
C CYS A 116 -23.30 -11.66 -6.61
N ASP A 117 -22.69 -10.82 -5.78
CA ASP A 117 -21.80 -9.71 -6.20
C ASP A 117 -20.62 -10.17 -7.05
N LYS A 118 -20.11 -11.37 -6.78
CA LYS A 118 -18.98 -11.96 -7.49
C LYS A 118 -19.38 -12.64 -8.81
N GLY A 119 -20.68 -12.69 -9.15
CA GLY A 119 -21.16 -13.22 -10.41
C GLY A 119 -20.51 -12.49 -11.60
N GLY A 120 -19.94 -13.25 -12.53
CA GLY A 120 -19.14 -12.73 -13.65
C GLY A 120 -17.62 -12.75 -13.41
N GLU A 121 -17.16 -12.77 -12.15
CA GLU A 121 -15.73 -12.89 -11.81
C GLU A 121 -15.45 -14.04 -10.83
N CYS A 122 -16.41 -14.93 -10.62
CA CYS A 122 -16.34 -16.01 -9.62
C CYS A 122 -15.60 -17.24 -10.19
N PRO A 123 -14.44 -17.63 -9.64
CA PRO A 123 -13.77 -18.87 -10.05
C PRO A 123 -14.65 -20.11 -10.02
N LEU A 124 -15.56 -20.24 -9.03
CA LEU A 124 -16.49 -21.39 -8.97
C LEU A 124 -17.47 -21.40 -10.15
N GLN A 125 -18.01 -20.24 -10.52
CA GLN A 125 -18.88 -20.13 -11.68
C GLN A 125 -18.13 -20.51 -12.97
N ASN A 126 -16.93 -19.94 -13.16
CA ASN A 126 -16.14 -20.18 -14.36
C ASN A 126 -15.73 -21.65 -14.49
N GLN A 127 -15.24 -22.26 -13.40
CA GLN A 127 -14.85 -23.66 -13.39
C GLN A 127 -16.04 -24.64 -13.42
N ALA A 128 -17.22 -24.24 -12.95
CA ALA A 128 -18.44 -25.03 -13.16
C ALA A 128 -18.82 -25.10 -14.64
N MET A 129 -18.62 -24.02 -15.40
CA MET A 129 -18.88 -24.01 -16.84
C MET A 129 -17.81 -24.78 -17.64
N SER A 130 -16.54 -24.74 -17.22
CA SER A 130 -15.45 -25.38 -17.97
C SER A 130 -15.12 -26.81 -17.55
N ASN A 131 -15.35 -27.17 -16.28
CA ASN A 131 -14.93 -28.45 -15.67
C ASN A 131 -16.06 -29.13 -14.88
N GLY A 132 -17.28 -28.59 -14.95
CA GLY A 132 -18.47 -29.15 -14.30
C GLY A 132 -19.40 -29.83 -15.30
N ARG A 133 -20.42 -30.50 -14.76
CA ARG A 133 -21.51 -31.09 -15.55
C ARG A 133 -22.56 -30.04 -15.89
N SER A 134 -23.25 -30.23 -17.01
CA SER A 134 -24.38 -29.38 -17.41
C SER A 134 -25.60 -29.54 -16.49
N GLU A 135 -25.76 -30.72 -15.89
CA GLU A 135 -26.91 -31.06 -15.05
C GLU A 135 -26.47 -31.54 -13.66
N SER A 136 -27.24 -31.18 -12.64
CA SER A 136 -27.07 -31.67 -11.27
C SER A 136 -27.86 -32.94 -11.08
N ARG A 137 -27.23 -33.98 -10.51
CA ARG A 137 -27.94 -35.21 -10.08
C ARG A 137 -28.51 -35.09 -8.67
N PHE A 138 -28.19 -34.01 -7.96
CA PHE A 138 -28.68 -33.78 -6.60
C PHE A 138 -30.07 -33.12 -6.63
N GLU A 139 -31.06 -33.87 -6.15
CA GLU A 139 -32.47 -33.45 -6.03
C GLU A 139 -32.86 -33.13 -4.58
N GLY A 140 -31.93 -33.26 -3.63
CA GLY A 140 -32.18 -33.02 -2.22
C GLY A 140 -32.27 -31.54 -1.85
N MET A 141 -32.58 -31.28 -0.58
CA MET A 141 -32.61 -29.92 -0.04
C MET A 141 -31.18 -29.42 0.22
N LYS A 142 -30.83 -28.25 -0.32
CA LYS A 142 -29.57 -27.57 -0.05
C LYS A 142 -29.60 -26.94 1.34
N ARG A 143 -28.45 -26.89 2.01
CA ARG A 143 -28.32 -26.17 3.28
C ARG A 143 -28.58 -24.68 3.11
N THR A 144 -29.19 -24.07 4.11
CA THR A 144 -29.46 -22.63 4.19
C THR A 144 -28.87 -22.05 5.47
N PHE A 145 -28.44 -20.79 5.42
CA PHE A 145 -27.89 -20.06 6.56
C PHE A 145 -28.45 -18.64 6.58
N GLU A 146 -28.34 -17.98 7.74
CA GLU A 146 -28.55 -16.54 7.84
C GLU A 146 -27.56 -15.80 6.94
N LYS A 147 -28.06 -14.78 6.22
CA LYS A 147 -27.28 -13.95 5.31
C LYS A 147 -27.81 -12.50 5.26
N PRO A 148 -26.95 -11.47 5.28
CA PRO A 148 -25.50 -11.53 5.52
C PRO A 148 -25.16 -11.56 7.01
N ILE A 149 -24.08 -12.25 7.39
CA ILE A 149 -23.49 -12.13 8.72
C ILE A 149 -22.42 -11.03 8.68
N HIS A 150 -22.52 -10.06 9.58
CA HIS A 150 -21.52 -9.02 9.75
C HIS A 150 -20.36 -9.56 10.59
N ILE A 151 -19.22 -9.85 9.95
CA ILE A 151 -18.03 -10.34 10.66
C ILE A 151 -17.07 -9.20 11.06
N SER A 152 -17.19 -8.05 10.38
CA SER A 152 -16.63 -6.76 10.80
C SER A 152 -17.47 -5.62 10.22
N SER A 153 -17.08 -4.37 10.47
CA SER A 153 -17.72 -3.19 9.85
C SER A 153 -17.55 -3.15 8.33
N GLN A 154 -16.52 -3.80 7.79
CA GLN A 154 -16.18 -3.77 6.36
C GLN A 154 -16.48 -5.08 5.62
N VAL A 155 -16.52 -6.22 6.32
CA VAL A 155 -16.63 -7.55 5.70
C VAL A 155 -17.93 -8.26 6.09
N LEU A 156 -18.65 -8.74 5.07
CA LEU A 156 -19.88 -9.50 5.19
C LEU A 156 -19.64 -10.95 4.78
N LEU A 157 -20.33 -11.89 5.43
CA LEU A 157 -20.26 -13.33 5.19
C LEU A 157 -21.62 -13.92 4.82
N ASP A 158 -21.72 -14.47 3.61
CA ASP A 158 -22.83 -15.30 3.14
C ASP A 158 -22.39 -16.79 3.20
N ARG A 159 -22.63 -17.45 4.34
CA ARG A 159 -22.08 -18.80 4.62
C ARG A 159 -22.48 -19.86 3.61
N GLU A 160 -23.71 -19.85 3.13
CA GLU A 160 -24.20 -20.82 2.14
C GLU A 160 -23.41 -20.80 0.82
N ARG A 161 -22.84 -19.64 0.44
CA ARG A 161 -21.99 -19.53 -0.76
C ARG A 161 -20.57 -20.07 -0.53
N CYS A 162 -20.17 -20.33 0.72
CA CYS A 162 -18.82 -20.79 1.04
C CYS A 162 -18.63 -22.27 0.64
N ILE A 163 -17.52 -22.54 -0.05
CA ILE A 163 -17.10 -23.90 -0.44
C ILE A 163 -16.02 -24.49 0.47
N LEU A 164 -15.80 -23.91 1.65
CA LEU A 164 -14.90 -24.43 2.69
C LEU A 164 -13.44 -24.65 2.22
N CYS A 165 -12.98 -23.83 1.26
CA CYS A 165 -11.63 -23.93 0.72
C CYS A 165 -10.52 -23.49 1.70
N ALA A 166 -10.89 -22.91 2.84
CA ALA A 166 -10.01 -22.39 3.88
C ALA A 166 -9.05 -21.25 3.47
N ARG A 167 -9.17 -20.65 2.26
CA ARG A 167 -8.28 -19.55 1.86
C ARG A 167 -8.34 -18.35 2.81
N CYS A 168 -9.52 -17.95 3.26
CA CYS A 168 -9.70 -16.79 4.14
C CYS A 168 -9.11 -17.00 5.54
N THR A 169 -9.40 -18.14 6.18
CA THR A 169 -8.90 -18.47 7.52
C THR A 169 -7.39 -18.67 7.51
N ARG A 170 -6.87 -19.27 6.44
CA ARG A 170 -5.43 -19.44 6.23
C ARG A 170 -4.73 -18.13 5.94
N PHE A 171 -5.29 -17.24 5.14
CA PHE A 171 -4.75 -15.89 4.98
C PHE A 171 -4.65 -15.16 6.33
N SER A 172 -5.75 -15.16 7.08
CA SER A 172 -5.86 -14.52 8.40
C SER A 172 -4.78 -15.03 9.37
N LYS A 173 -4.53 -16.34 9.42
CA LYS A 173 -3.49 -16.95 10.26
C LYS A 173 -2.06 -16.83 9.71
N GLU A 174 -1.86 -17.21 8.45
CA GLU A 174 -0.53 -17.39 7.85
C GLU A 174 0.08 -16.06 7.40
N ILE A 175 -0.70 -15.13 6.84
CA ILE A 175 -0.19 -13.87 6.29
C ILE A 175 -0.33 -12.75 7.31
N ALA A 176 -1.57 -12.41 7.69
CA ALA A 176 -1.85 -11.31 8.60
C ALA A 176 -1.38 -11.60 10.04
N GLY A 177 -1.44 -12.86 10.47
CA GLY A 177 -1.17 -13.24 11.86
C GLY A 177 -2.28 -12.85 12.82
N ASP A 178 -3.48 -12.66 12.30
CA ASP A 178 -4.69 -12.26 13.01
C ASP A 178 -5.74 -13.36 12.87
N PRO A 179 -5.62 -14.50 13.59
CA PRO A 179 -6.45 -15.68 13.42
C PRO A 179 -7.86 -15.50 14.04
N PHE A 180 -8.57 -14.45 13.64
CA PHE A 180 -9.90 -14.06 14.13
C PHE A 180 -11.06 -14.80 13.44
N ILE A 181 -10.78 -15.50 12.34
CA ILE A 181 -11.73 -16.39 11.68
C ILE A 181 -11.10 -17.77 11.51
N ASP A 182 -11.88 -18.82 11.74
CA ASP A 182 -11.44 -20.20 11.57
C ASP A 182 -12.57 -21.12 11.06
N MET A 183 -12.24 -22.37 10.77
CA MET A 183 -13.22 -23.41 10.44
C MET A 183 -13.78 -24.04 11.70
N GLY A 184 -15.01 -23.65 12.07
CA GLY A 184 -15.77 -24.30 13.14
C GLY A 184 -16.56 -25.52 12.65
N GLU A 185 -17.10 -26.28 13.60
CA GLU A 185 -17.86 -27.53 13.36
C GLU A 185 -17.06 -28.61 12.62
N ARG A 186 -17.73 -29.71 12.22
CA ARG A 186 -17.10 -30.86 11.51
C ARG A 186 -17.99 -31.41 10.40
N GLY A 187 -17.36 -32.01 9.39
CA GLY A 187 -18.06 -32.68 8.29
C GLY A 187 -18.93 -31.70 7.49
N ALA A 188 -20.17 -32.09 7.18
CA ALA A 188 -21.10 -31.27 6.41
C ALA A 188 -21.53 -29.97 7.11
N LEU A 189 -21.39 -29.90 8.44
CA LEU A 189 -21.71 -28.72 9.25
C LEU A 189 -20.57 -27.72 9.32
N GLN A 190 -19.37 -28.06 8.81
CA GLN A 190 -18.22 -27.19 8.85
C GLN A 190 -18.51 -25.85 8.18
N GLN A 191 -18.10 -24.77 8.85
CA GLN A 191 -18.37 -23.40 8.42
C GLN A 191 -17.27 -22.44 8.88
N VAL A 192 -17.19 -21.30 8.21
CA VAL A 192 -16.36 -20.19 8.70
C VAL A 192 -17.04 -19.58 9.92
N SER A 193 -16.36 -19.70 11.06
CA SER A 193 -16.79 -19.18 12.36
C SER A 193 -16.03 -17.92 12.71
N ILE A 194 -16.72 -17.05 13.45
CA ILE A 194 -16.17 -15.85 14.09
C ILE A 194 -16.15 -16.10 15.60
N TYR A 195 -15.24 -15.47 16.33
CA TYR A 195 -15.27 -15.48 17.79
C TYR A 195 -16.34 -14.50 18.26
N GLU A 196 -17.26 -14.93 19.12
CA GLU A 196 -18.38 -14.10 19.58
C GLU A 196 -17.95 -12.79 20.28
N LYS A 197 -16.78 -12.80 20.92
CA LYS A 197 -16.24 -11.66 21.67
C LYS A 197 -15.18 -10.85 20.91
N ASP A 198 -14.65 -11.38 19.82
CA ASP A 198 -13.57 -10.76 19.05
C ASP A 198 -14.01 -10.62 17.58
N PRO A 199 -14.55 -9.46 17.16
CA PRO A 199 -14.89 -9.21 15.76
C PRO A 199 -13.63 -9.31 14.88
N PHE A 200 -13.82 -9.46 13.56
CA PHE A 200 -12.72 -9.61 12.62
C PHE A 200 -12.00 -8.27 12.35
N ASP A 201 -11.35 -7.74 13.38
CA ASP A 201 -10.64 -6.46 13.38
C ASP A 201 -9.16 -6.66 13.06
N SER A 202 -8.88 -6.88 11.78
CA SER A 202 -7.52 -6.99 11.24
C SER A 202 -7.24 -5.85 10.27
N TYR A 203 -6.01 -5.32 10.28
CA TYR A 203 -5.51 -4.37 9.27
C TYR A 203 -5.48 -4.92 7.85
N PHE A 204 -5.76 -6.22 7.67
CA PHE A 204 -5.69 -6.91 6.39
C PHE A 204 -7.01 -7.64 6.05
N SER A 205 -8.10 -7.34 6.75
CA SER A 205 -9.37 -8.08 6.64
C SER A 205 -9.91 -8.09 5.21
N GLY A 206 -9.72 -7.01 4.45
CA GLY A 206 -10.21 -6.86 3.09
C GLY A 206 -9.58 -7.80 2.07
N ASN A 207 -8.39 -8.35 2.32
CA ASN A 207 -7.81 -9.37 1.46
C ASN A 207 -8.63 -10.67 1.49
N THR A 208 -9.38 -10.93 2.57
CA THR A 208 -10.24 -12.12 2.63
C THR A 208 -11.38 -12.07 1.62
N VAL A 209 -11.87 -10.87 1.27
CA VAL A 209 -12.86 -10.65 0.19
C VAL A 209 -12.26 -10.95 -1.18
N GLN A 210 -11.03 -10.50 -1.42
CA GLN A 210 -10.31 -10.72 -2.68
C GLN A 210 -9.95 -12.20 -2.87
N ILE A 211 -9.34 -12.82 -1.86
CA ILE A 211 -8.82 -14.19 -1.93
C ILE A 211 -9.91 -15.26 -1.98
N CYS A 212 -11.13 -14.95 -1.50
CA CYS A 212 -12.26 -15.87 -1.48
C CYS A 212 -12.64 -16.24 -2.92
N PRO A 213 -12.61 -17.52 -3.34
CA PRO A 213 -12.88 -17.91 -4.73
C PRO A 213 -14.38 -17.90 -5.09
N VAL A 214 -15.24 -17.48 -4.17
CA VAL A 214 -16.70 -17.48 -4.27
C VAL A 214 -17.24 -16.18 -3.67
N GLY A 215 -18.52 -15.88 -3.91
CA GLY A 215 -19.18 -14.69 -3.35
C GLY A 215 -19.60 -14.83 -1.88
N ALA A 216 -18.84 -15.58 -1.08
CA ALA A 216 -19.13 -15.79 0.33
C ALA A 216 -18.64 -14.64 1.21
N LEU A 217 -17.49 -14.04 0.90
CA LEU A 217 -16.98 -12.86 1.60
C LEU A 217 -17.05 -11.66 0.67
N THR A 218 -17.73 -10.61 1.10
CA THR A 218 -17.91 -9.38 0.30
C THR A 218 -17.67 -8.13 1.14
N GLY A 219 -17.30 -7.03 0.48
CA GLY A 219 -17.15 -5.73 1.13
C GLY A 219 -18.51 -5.07 1.35
N ALA A 220 -18.78 -4.57 2.55
CA ALA A 220 -20.04 -3.95 2.93
C ALA A 220 -20.42 -2.76 2.01
N ALA A 221 -19.45 -1.94 1.62
CA ALA A 221 -19.66 -0.80 0.73
C ALA A 221 -19.99 -1.21 -0.72
N TYR A 222 -19.51 -2.36 -1.18
CA TYR A 222 -19.64 -2.82 -2.57
C TYR A 222 -20.86 -3.73 -2.81
N ARG A 223 -21.36 -4.40 -1.76
CA ARG A 223 -22.48 -5.34 -1.86
C ARG A 223 -23.69 -4.73 -2.57
N PHE A 224 -24.11 -5.39 -3.64
CA PHE A 224 -25.21 -5.04 -4.53
C PHE A 224 -25.11 -3.66 -5.21
N ARG A 225 -23.90 -3.09 -5.34
CA ARG A 225 -23.70 -1.78 -5.99
C ARG A 225 -23.48 -1.86 -7.50
N SER A 226 -22.82 -2.90 -7.98
CA SER A 226 -22.45 -3.06 -9.38
C SER A 226 -22.11 -4.51 -9.70
N ARG A 227 -22.16 -4.88 -10.98
CA ARG A 227 -21.55 -6.13 -11.47
C ARG A 227 -20.09 -5.90 -11.85
N PRO A 228 -19.23 -6.94 -11.82
CA PRO A 228 -17.84 -6.84 -12.25
C PRO A 228 -17.67 -6.30 -13.67
N PHE A 229 -18.53 -6.74 -14.61
CA PHE A 229 -18.49 -6.33 -16.02
C PHE A 229 -19.02 -4.90 -16.28
N ASP A 230 -19.62 -4.25 -15.29
CA ASP A 230 -20.04 -2.84 -15.37
C ASP A 230 -18.92 -1.87 -14.93
N LEU A 231 -17.81 -2.39 -14.39
CA LEU A 231 -16.73 -1.61 -13.81
C LEU A 231 -15.63 -1.32 -14.84
N VAL A 232 -15.16 -0.08 -14.84
CA VAL A 232 -13.87 0.25 -15.46
C VAL A 232 -12.79 0.02 -14.41
N SER A 233 -11.83 -0.85 -14.73
CA SER A 233 -10.74 -1.21 -13.82
C SER A 233 -9.43 -0.56 -14.26
N THR A 234 -8.86 0.27 -13.41
CA THR A 234 -7.60 0.99 -13.71
C THR A 234 -6.50 0.54 -12.75
N PRO A 235 -5.32 0.10 -13.24
CA PRO A 235 -4.14 -0.08 -12.41
C PRO A 235 -3.74 1.24 -11.74
N THR A 236 -3.53 1.21 -10.43
CA THR A 236 -3.27 2.38 -9.58
C THR A 236 -2.27 2.05 -8.48
N VAL A 237 -1.93 3.05 -7.68
CA VAL A 237 -1.00 2.93 -6.54
C VAL A 237 -1.68 3.44 -5.28
N CYS A 238 -1.40 2.81 -4.15
CA CYS A 238 -1.91 3.26 -2.85
C CYS A 238 -1.37 4.64 -2.46
N GLU A 239 -2.26 5.57 -2.08
CA GLU A 239 -1.94 6.94 -1.71
C GLU A 239 -1.76 7.17 -0.19
N HIS A 240 -1.91 6.13 0.63
CA HIS A 240 -2.03 6.32 2.08
C HIS A 240 -0.70 6.32 2.83
N CYS A 241 0.16 5.33 2.59
CA CYS A 241 1.43 5.16 3.28
C CYS A 241 2.59 4.97 2.31
N ALA A 242 3.83 5.09 2.79
CA ALA A 242 5.02 5.04 1.95
C ALA A 242 5.34 3.66 1.37
N SER A 243 4.54 2.62 1.63
CA SER A 243 4.80 1.26 1.12
C SER A 243 4.78 1.17 -0.42
N GLY A 244 3.99 1.99 -1.12
CA GLY A 244 3.92 2.01 -2.59
C GLY A 244 3.14 0.85 -3.23
N CYS A 245 2.15 0.29 -2.53
CA CYS A 245 1.41 -0.91 -2.98
C CYS A 245 0.80 -0.74 -4.38
N SER A 246 0.99 -1.75 -5.24
CA SER A 246 0.24 -1.90 -6.49
C SER A 246 -1.23 -2.20 -6.20
N MET A 247 -2.13 -1.53 -6.91
CA MET A 247 -3.56 -1.62 -6.70
C MET A 247 -4.34 -1.58 -8.01
N ARG A 248 -5.61 -1.95 -7.95
CA ARG A 248 -6.60 -1.77 -9.00
C ARG A 248 -7.76 -0.97 -8.44
N THR A 249 -8.13 0.12 -9.09
CA THR A 249 -9.27 0.95 -8.70
C THR A 249 -10.40 0.71 -9.68
N ASP A 250 -11.56 0.28 -9.16
CA ASP A 250 -12.72 -0.03 -9.99
C ASP A 250 -13.76 1.09 -9.85
N VAL A 251 -14.10 1.70 -10.98
CA VAL A 251 -14.97 2.88 -11.07
C VAL A 251 -16.22 2.58 -11.89
N ARG A 252 -17.33 3.20 -11.49
CA ARG A 252 -18.57 3.26 -12.27
C ARG A 252 -19.21 4.63 -12.12
N ARG A 253 -19.55 5.28 -13.25
CA ARG A 253 -20.17 6.62 -13.29
C ARG A 253 -19.41 7.63 -12.43
N ASN A 254 -18.10 7.71 -12.63
CA ASN A 254 -17.17 8.59 -11.91
C ASN A 254 -17.11 8.36 -10.38
N LYS A 255 -17.61 7.22 -9.89
CA LYS A 255 -17.52 6.82 -8.47
C LYS A 255 -16.64 5.58 -8.31
N THR A 256 -15.63 5.68 -7.44
CA THR A 256 -14.87 4.53 -6.98
C THR A 256 -15.77 3.63 -6.14
N LEU A 257 -15.92 2.36 -6.54
CA LEU A 257 -16.80 1.41 -5.84
C LEU A 257 -16.02 0.38 -5.01
N ARG A 258 -14.81 0.01 -5.44
CA ARG A 258 -13.91 -0.86 -4.70
C ARG A 258 -12.47 -0.68 -5.18
N ARG A 259 -11.52 -1.10 -4.34
CA ARG A 259 -10.10 -1.23 -4.70
C ARG A 259 -9.60 -2.64 -4.41
N LEU A 260 -8.82 -3.19 -5.33
CA LEU A 260 -8.15 -4.48 -5.17
C LEU A 260 -6.64 -4.32 -5.06
N ALA A 261 -5.97 -5.27 -4.40
CA ALA A 261 -4.51 -5.35 -4.44
C ALA A 261 -4.10 -5.84 -5.84
N GLY A 262 -3.13 -5.17 -6.44
CA GLY A 262 -2.44 -5.66 -7.64
C GLY A 262 -1.41 -6.73 -7.29
N ASN A 263 -0.94 -7.46 -8.31
CA ASN A 263 0.14 -8.42 -8.18
C ASN A 263 1.49 -7.74 -8.45
N ASP A 264 2.26 -7.49 -7.41
CA ASP A 264 3.61 -6.93 -7.46
C ASP A 264 4.52 -7.63 -6.43
N PRO A 265 5.22 -8.71 -6.82
CA PRO A 265 6.08 -9.49 -5.94
C PRO A 265 7.23 -8.70 -5.29
N GLU A 266 7.65 -7.59 -5.89
CA GLU A 266 8.73 -6.76 -5.36
C GLU A 266 8.27 -5.88 -4.19
N VAL A 267 6.97 -5.59 -4.10
CA VAL A 267 6.39 -4.69 -3.09
C VAL A 267 5.40 -5.45 -2.21
N ASN A 268 4.15 -5.53 -2.63
CA ASN A 268 3.02 -5.97 -1.80
C ASN A 268 2.54 -7.39 -2.11
N GLU A 269 3.22 -8.10 -3.01
CA GLU A 269 2.82 -9.38 -3.57
C GLU A 269 1.38 -9.29 -4.10
N GLU A 270 0.39 -9.88 -3.45
CA GLU A 270 -1.03 -9.73 -3.80
C GLU A 270 -1.88 -9.16 -2.66
N TRP A 271 -1.24 -8.48 -1.70
CA TRP A 271 -1.87 -8.00 -0.47
C TRP A 271 -1.97 -6.49 -0.42
N ASN A 272 -2.97 -5.96 0.26
CA ASN A 272 -3.01 -4.56 0.69
C ASN A 272 -3.51 -4.45 2.14
N CYS A 273 -3.27 -3.33 2.79
CA CYS A 273 -3.92 -3.05 4.07
C CYS A 273 -5.33 -2.48 3.86
N ASP A 274 -6.09 -2.48 4.94
CA ASP A 274 -7.46 -1.99 4.97
C ASP A 274 -7.56 -0.48 4.71
N LYS A 275 -6.50 0.31 5.00
CA LYS A 275 -6.40 1.71 4.56
C LYS A 275 -6.50 1.79 3.03
N GLY A 276 -5.61 1.09 2.31
CA GLY A 276 -5.66 1.01 0.84
C GLY A 276 -6.95 0.39 0.31
N ARG A 277 -7.51 -0.58 1.02
CA ARG A 277 -8.73 -1.28 0.59
C ARG A 277 -9.98 -0.39 0.66
N TRP A 278 -10.16 0.35 1.75
CA TRP A 278 -11.45 0.96 2.11
C TRP A 278 -11.43 2.49 2.15
N ALA A 279 -10.28 3.12 2.41
CA ALA A 279 -10.18 4.56 2.66
C ALA A 279 -10.21 5.40 1.38
N PHE A 280 -11.04 5.04 0.40
CA PHE A 280 -11.25 5.80 -0.84
C PHE A 280 -12.54 6.64 -0.82
N GLN A 281 -13.37 6.52 0.22
CA GLN A 281 -14.67 7.22 0.27
C GLN A 281 -14.54 8.75 0.31
N TYR A 282 -13.39 9.29 0.73
CA TYR A 282 -13.12 10.73 0.73
C TYR A 282 -13.24 11.35 -0.67
N THR A 283 -13.01 10.59 -1.75
CA THR A 283 -13.11 11.10 -3.12
C THR A 283 -14.56 11.45 -3.51
N MET A 284 -15.53 10.87 -2.78
CA MET A 284 -16.97 11.01 -2.98
C MET A 284 -17.66 11.74 -1.83
N ALA A 285 -16.90 12.34 -0.92
CA ALA A 285 -17.46 13.07 0.21
C ALA A 285 -18.31 14.25 -0.27
N LYS A 286 -19.40 14.55 0.46
CA LYS A 286 -20.37 15.58 0.06
C LYS A 286 -19.85 17.01 0.25
N ASP A 287 -18.89 17.18 1.14
CA ASP A 287 -18.26 18.44 1.50
C ASP A 287 -16.98 18.70 0.70
N ARG A 288 -16.85 18.13 -0.50
CA ARG A 288 -15.76 18.49 -1.41
C ARG A 288 -15.91 19.94 -1.87
N ILE A 289 -14.80 20.66 -1.90
CA ILE A 289 -14.75 22.04 -2.39
C ILE A 289 -14.84 21.99 -3.93
N ALA A 290 -15.95 22.51 -4.47
CA ALA A 290 -16.25 22.43 -5.90
C ALA A 290 -15.85 23.69 -6.69
N ALA A 291 -15.71 24.82 -6.01
CA ALA A 291 -15.38 26.11 -6.60
C ALA A 291 -14.33 26.83 -5.73
N PRO A 292 -13.52 27.74 -6.32
CA PRO A 292 -12.64 28.62 -5.57
C PRO A 292 -13.41 29.40 -4.50
N LEU A 293 -12.79 29.59 -3.34
CA LEU A 293 -13.34 30.42 -2.27
C LEU A 293 -12.41 31.58 -1.99
N ILE A 294 -12.96 32.76 -1.70
CA ILE A 294 -12.20 33.90 -1.20
C ILE A 294 -12.82 34.43 0.09
N ARG A 295 -11.98 34.94 0.98
CA ARG A 295 -12.42 35.55 2.22
C ARG A 295 -12.77 37.01 1.99
N GLU A 296 -14.01 37.35 2.31
CA GLU A 296 -14.50 38.72 2.28
C GLU A 296 -15.28 38.99 3.59
N ASN A 297 -14.98 40.10 4.26
CA ASN A 297 -15.59 40.46 5.55
C ASN A 297 -15.51 39.33 6.61
N GLY A 298 -14.40 38.57 6.61
CA GLY A 298 -14.16 37.48 7.55
C GLY A 298 -14.81 36.14 7.20
N VAL A 299 -15.60 36.06 6.12
CA VAL A 299 -16.32 34.84 5.71
C VAL A 299 -15.85 34.39 4.33
N LEU A 300 -15.67 33.07 4.14
CA LEU A 300 -15.40 32.50 2.82
C LEU A 300 -16.68 32.50 1.98
N ARG A 301 -16.58 33.00 0.75
CA ARG A 301 -17.62 32.88 -0.28
C ARG A 301 -17.06 32.25 -1.54
N GLU A 302 -17.94 31.62 -2.32
CA GLU A 302 -17.59 31.16 -3.66
C GLU A 302 -17.18 32.33 -4.56
N ALA A 303 -16.18 32.07 -5.40
CA ALA A 303 -15.60 33.02 -6.34
C ALA A 303 -15.34 32.34 -7.68
N THR A 304 -15.19 33.15 -8.72
CA THR A 304 -14.74 32.64 -10.02
C THR A 304 -13.23 32.36 -10.00
N TRP A 305 -12.75 31.46 -10.86
CA TRP A 305 -11.32 31.20 -11.00
C TRP A 305 -10.49 32.48 -11.26
N PRO A 306 -10.85 33.36 -12.22
CA PRO A 306 -10.09 34.60 -12.44
C PRO A 306 -10.03 35.52 -11.21
N GLU A 307 -11.14 35.66 -10.48
CA GLU A 307 -11.21 36.47 -9.26
C GLU A 307 -10.33 35.90 -8.14
N ALA A 308 -10.42 34.59 -7.90
CA ALA A 308 -9.62 33.91 -6.88
C ALA A 308 -8.12 33.96 -7.21
N LEU A 309 -7.74 33.75 -8.47
CA LEU A 309 -6.36 33.87 -8.93
C LEU A 309 -5.82 35.30 -8.77
N ALA A 310 -6.59 36.31 -9.18
CA ALA A 310 -6.19 37.71 -9.00
C ALA A 310 -6.01 38.07 -7.51
N THR A 311 -6.86 37.55 -6.64
CA THR A 311 -6.77 37.73 -5.18
C THR A 311 -5.52 37.04 -4.63
N ALA A 312 -5.25 35.79 -5.06
CA ALA A 312 -4.06 35.05 -4.67
C ALA A 312 -2.77 35.77 -5.10
N VAL A 313 -2.68 36.22 -6.35
CA VAL A 313 -1.52 36.96 -6.87
C VAL A 313 -1.33 38.26 -6.09
N THR A 314 -2.39 39.02 -5.83
CA THR A 314 -2.31 40.25 -5.01
C THR A 314 -1.82 39.95 -3.59
N GLY A 315 -2.25 38.83 -3.02
CA GLY A 315 -1.85 38.40 -1.69
C GLY A 315 -0.43 37.88 -1.59
N LEU A 316 0.19 37.46 -2.69
CA LEU A 316 1.54 36.88 -2.73
C LEU A 316 2.61 37.83 -3.29
N LYS A 317 2.27 38.64 -4.29
CA LYS A 317 3.23 39.42 -5.07
C LYS A 317 3.96 40.44 -4.20
N GLY A 318 5.30 40.38 -4.23
CA GLY A 318 6.18 41.30 -3.50
C GLY A 318 6.26 41.04 -1.99
N LYS A 319 5.60 39.99 -1.49
CA LYS A 319 5.62 39.62 -0.07
C LYS A 319 6.66 38.56 0.24
N LYS A 320 7.16 38.54 1.47
CA LYS A 320 7.95 37.40 1.97
C LYS A 320 7.01 36.23 2.25
N ALA A 321 7.18 35.14 1.52
CA ALA A 321 6.27 34.01 1.60
C ALA A 321 6.98 32.71 2.00
N GLY A 322 6.24 31.83 2.69
CA GLY A 322 6.65 30.45 2.98
C GLY A 322 5.70 29.45 2.34
N VAL A 323 6.17 28.23 2.07
CA VAL A 323 5.39 27.16 1.46
C VAL A 323 5.35 25.94 2.37
N LEU A 324 4.16 25.50 2.73
CA LEU A 324 3.94 24.28 3.50
C LEU A 324 3.23 23.28 2.60
N VAL A 325 3.97 22.27 2.14
CA VAL A 325 3.39 21.16 1.41
C VAL A 325 3.32 19.96 2.35
N GLY A 326 2.32 19.09 2.23
CA GLY A 326 2.20 17.91 3.06
C GLY A 326 2.75 16.66 2.38
N GLY A 327 3.00 15.61 3.17
CA GLY A 327 3.47 14.32 2.70
C GLY A 327 2.45 13.48 1.88
N ARG A 328 1.36 14.06 1.38
CA ARG A 328 0.30 13.35 0.64
C ARG A 328 0.27 13.64 -0.86
N VAL A 329 1.01 14.65 -1.32
CA VAL A 329 1.02 15.05 -2.73
C VAL A 329 1.83 14.07 -3.59
N THR A 330 1.61 14.10 -4.91
CA THR A 330 2.44 13.32 -5.84
C THR A 330 3.83 13.94 -5.99
N VAL A 331 4.77 13.22 -6.62
CA VAL A 331 6.11 13.75 -6.91
C VAL A 331 6.02 15.00 -7.79
N GLU A 332 5.14 14.99 -8.78
CA GLU A 332 4.95 16.10 -9.72
C GLU A 332 4.39 17.33 -9.01
N ASP A 333 3.39 17.14 -8.13
CA ASP A 333 2.83 18.23 -7.33
C ASP A 333 3.86 18.78 -6.34
N ALA A 334 4.62 17.93 -5.64
CA ALA A 334 5.69 18.37 -4.75
C ALA A 334 6.78 19.16 -5.49
N TYR A 335 7.14 18.72 -6.70
CA TYR A 335 8.06 19.44 -7.57
C TYR A 335 7.49 20.81 -7.98
N ALA A 336 6.18 20.89 -8.25
CA ALA A 336 5.53 22.15 -8.53
C ALA A 336 5.59 23.12 -7.34
N TYR A 337 5.32 22.67 -6.10
CA TYR A 337 5.51 23.50 -4.90
C TYR A 337 6.98 23.94 -4.74
N ALA A 338 7.93 23.03 -4.92
CA ALA A 338 9.37 23.31 -4.82
C ALA A 338 9.86 24.33 -5.85
N LYS A 339 9.34 24.26 -7.09
CA LYS A 339 9.64 25.22 -8.15
C LYS A 339 8.91 26.54 -7.93
N PHE A 340 7.63 26.50 -7.54
CA PHE A 340 6.83 27.69 -7.24
C PHE A 340 7.47 28.54 -6.13
N ALA A 341 7.88 27.92 -5.02
CA ALA A 341 8.56 28.60 -3.92
C ALA A 341 9.80 29.38 -4.39
N ARG A 342 10.62 28.76 -5.25
CA ARG A 342 11.93 29.31 -5.64
C ARG A 342 11.86 30.27 -6.82
N VAL A 343 10.98 30.00 -7.78
CA VAL A 343 10.87 30.78 -9.02
C VAL A 343 9.84 31.89 -8.88
N ALA A 344 8.63 31.58 -8.40
CA ALA A 344 7.56 32.57 -8.30
C ALA A 344 7.68 33.43 -7.02
N LEU A 345 8.04 32.81 -5.88
CA LEU A 345 8.14 33.51 -4.59
C LEU A 345 9.58 33.92 -4.22
N GLY A 346 10.59 33.42 -4.93
CA GLY A 346 11.99 33.76 -4.67
C GLY A 346 12.52 33.30 -3.32
N THR A 347 11.97 32.23 -2.74
CA THR A 347 12.33 31.73 -1.39
C THR A 347 12.75 30.26 -1.40
N ASN A 348 13.57 29.88 -0.41
CA ASN A 348 13.82 28.47 -0.05
C ASN A 348 12.99 28.04 1.16
N ASP A 349 12.14 28.90 1.72
CA ASP A 349 11.26 28.62 2.85
C ASP A 349 10.11 27.69 2.41
N ILE A 350 10.46 26.41 2.24
CA ILE A 350 9.54 25.33 1.91
C ILE A 350 9.82 24.11 2.77
N ASP A 351 8.77 23.47 3.28
CA ASP A 351 8.89 22.19 3.98
C ASP A 351 7.71 21.28 3.66
N PHE A 352 8.00 20.01 3.39
CA PHE A 352 6.99 18.97 3.17
C PHE A 352 6.49 18.33 4.48
N ARG A 353 7.24 18.53 5.57
CA ARG A 353 7.04 17.84 6.85
C ARG A 353 5.92 18.53 7.63
N ALA A 354 4.69 18.06 7.42
CA ALA A 354 3.53 18.45 8.21
C ALA A 354 3.37 17.57 9.46
N ARG A 355 4.36 17.63 10.36
CA ARG A 355 4.48 16.86 11.61
C ARG A 355 5.64 17.38 12.47
N PRO A 356 5.82 16.91 13.71
CA PRO A 356 7.05 17.16 14.47
C PRO A 356 8.28 16.72 13.67
N HIS A 357 9.31 17.56 13.69
CA HIS A 357 10.53 17.38 12.92
C HIS A 357 11.71 18.08 13.62
N SER A 358 12.92 17.82 13.15
CA SER A 358 14.13 18.43 13.69
C SER A 358 15.16 18.75 12.62
N GLU A 359 16.15 19.57 12.99
CA GLU A 359 17.32 19.84 12.14
C GLU A 359 18.21 18.59 12.00
N GLU A 360 18.26 17.73 13.02
CA GLU A 360 18.93 16.43 12.92
C GLU A 360 18.29 15.56 11.83
N GLU A 361 16.96 15.51 11.78
CA GLU A 361 16.24 14.81 10.72
C GLU A 361 16.54 15.38 9.34
N ARG A 362 16.49 16.69 9.17
CA ARG A 362 16.80 17.35 7.90
C ARG A 362 18.17 16.93 7.37
N ASN A 363 19.18 16.90 8.23
CA ASN A 363 20.55 16.49 7.87
C ASN A 363 20.65 14.98 7.61
N PHE A 364 19.95 14.16 8.40
CA PHE A 364 19.87 12.72 8.20
C PHE A 364 19.24 12.36 6.85
N LEU A 365 18.13 13.02 6.49
CA LEU A 365 17.44 12.81 5.22
C LEU A 365 18.35 13.13 4.02
N ALA A 366 19.03 14.29 4.07
CA ALA A 366 19.96 14.72 3.03
C ALA A 366 21.13 13.74 2.83
N SER A 367 21.65 13.16 3.92
CA SER A 367 22.89 12.39 3.89
C SER A 367 22.70 10.88 3.70
N HIS A 368 21.57 10.32 4.15
CA HIS A 368 21.37 8.86 4.22
C HIS A 368 20.11 8.38 3.50
N VAL A 369 19.15 9.27 3.25
CA VAL A 369 17.85 8.87 2.71
C VAL A 369 17.78 9.19 1.23
N VAL A 370 18.01 10.45 0.83
CA VAL A 370 18.00 10.84 -0.59
C VAL A 370 18.98 9.99 -1.41
N GLY A 371 18.55 9.49 -2.56
CA GLY A 371 19.36 8.61 -3.40
C GLY A 371 19.61 7.20 -2.82
N SER A 372 19.08 6.86 -1.64
CA SER A 372 19.22 5.52 -1.04
C SER A 372 18.79 4.40 -1.98
N ALA A 373 19.64 3.37 -2.07
CA ALA A 373 19.43 2.18 -2.89
C ALA A 373 18.81 1.00 -2.13
N VAL A 374 18.38 1.20 -0.88
CA VAL A 374 17.76 0.14 -0.07
C VAL A 374 16.37 -0.19 -0.63
N ARG A 375 16.03 -1.49 -0.68
CA ARG A 375 14.82 -2.07 -1.27
C ARG A 375 14.14 -3.06 -0.34
N TYR A 376 12.90 -3.46 -0.65
CA TYR A 376 12.24 -4.58 0.03
C TYR A 376 13.05 -5.88 0.00
N SER A 377 13.81 -6.14 -1.08
CA SER A 377 14.67 -7.32 -1.18
C SER A 377 15.76 -7.35 -0.12
N ASP A 378 16.23 -6.19 0.35
CA ASP A 378 17.20 -6.12 1.45
C ASP A 378 16.56 -6.59 2.76
N ILE A 379 15.29 -6.24 3.02
CA ILE A 379 14.53 -6.78 4.16
C ILE A 379 14.35 -8.29 4.03
N ASP A 380 14.07 -8.78 2.81
CA ASP A 380 13.89 -10.21 2.59
C ASP A 380 15.16 -11.02 2.88
N GLN A 381 16.32 -10.47 2.54
CA GLN A 381 17.63 -11.12 2.67
C GLN A 381 18.33 -10.84 4.01
N ALA A 382 17.90 -9.81 4.76
CA ALA A 382 18.60 -9.35 5.96
C ALA A 382 18.78 -10.44 7.02
N ASP A 383 19.93 -10.52 7.70
CA ASP A 383 20.08 -11.44 8.83
C ASP A 383 19.35 -10.95 10.10
N HIS A 384 19.25 -9.63 10.24
CA HIS A 384 18.64 -8.93 11.37
C HIS A 384 17.95 -7.65 10.90
N VAL A 385 16.69 -7.46 11.29
CA VAL A 385 15.95 -6.20 11.11
C VAL A 385 15.80 -5.48 12.46
N VAL A 386 16.21 -4.21 12.50
CA VAL A 386 16.02 -3.35 13.68
C VAL A 386 14.93 -2.33 13.38
N LEU A 387 13.92 -2.24 14.24
CA LEU A 387 12.81 -1.31 14.15
C LEU A 387 13.01 -0.20 15.18
N VAL A 388 13.14 1.05 14.72
CA VAL A 388 13.31 2.24 15.57
C VAL A 388 12.41 3.38 15.11
N GLY A 389 11.67 3.98 16.04
CA GLY A 389 10.71 5.05 15.72
C GLY A 389 9.57 4.64 14.79
N ILE A 390 9.34 3.32 14.60
CA ILE A 390 8.31 2.77 13.73
C ILE A 390 7.57 1.61 14.40
N GLU A 391 6.25 1.60 14.27
CA GLU A 391 5.43 0.40 14.39
C GLU A 391 4.95 -0.01 12.99
N PRO A 392 5.62 -1.00 12.36
CA PRO A 392 5.41 -1.25 10.93
C PRO A 392 4.01 -1.76 10.62
N GLU A 393 3.32 -2.44 11.56
CA GLU A 393 1.96 -2.90 11.29
C GLU A 393 0.97 -1.74 11.10
N GLU A 394 1.13 -0.67 11.88
CA GLU A 394 0.26 0.50 11.87
C GLU A 394 0.64 1.47 10.73
N GLU A 395 1.94 1.72 10.61
CA GLU A 395 2.47 2.83 9.81
C GLU A 395 2.77 2.40 8.36
N SER A 396 3.35 1.20 8.16
CA SER A 396 3.71 0.66 6.83
C SER A 396 3.39 -0.84 6.74
N PRO A 397 2.09 -1.21 6.65
CA PRO A 397 1.65 -2.60 6.84
C PRO A 397 2.30 -3.62 5.90
N ILE A 398 2.73 -3.20 4.70
CA ILE A 398 3.44 -4.09 3.78
C ILE A 398 4.86 -4.38 4.25
N VAL A 399 5.58 -3.40 4.82
CA VAL A 399 6.88 -3.66 5.48
C VAL A 399 6.69 -4.69 6.59
N PHE A 400 5.63 -4.57 7.39
CA PHE A 400 5.29 -5.60 8.38
C PHE A 400 5.08 -6.98 7.76
N LEU A 401 4.27 -7.10 6.70
CA LEU A 401 4.04 -8.39 6.04
C LEU A 401 5.33 -9.01 5.48
N ARG A 402 6.25 -8.20 4.92
CA ARG A 402 7.54 -8.67 4.43
C ARG A 402 8.42 -9.20 5.57
N ILE A 403 8.59 -8.45 6.65
CA ILE A 403 9.35 -8.91 7.81
C ILE A 403 8.72 -10.18 8.40
N ARG A 404 7.39 -10.19 8.55
CA ARG A 404 6.67 -11.33 9.12
C ARG A 404 6.80 -12.60 8.27
N LYS A 405 6.77 -12.47 6.94
CA LYS A 405 7.04 -13.57 6.01
C LYS A 405 8.42 -14.19 6.30
N GLN A 406 9.44 -13.35 6.47
CA GLN A 406 10.80 -13.82 6.77
C GLN A 406 10.94 -14.41 8.18
N VAL A 407 10.28 -13.85 9.19
CA VAL A 407 10.23 -14.44 10.54
C VAL A 407 9.65 -15.86 10.47
N ARG A 408 8.58 -16.06 9.69
CA ARG A 408 7.95 -17.38 9.53
C ARG A 408 8.77 -18.37 8.72
N GLN A 409 9.44 -17.92 7.66
CA GLN A 409 10.13 -18.81 6.71
C GLN A 409 11.54 -19.17 7.17
N ARG A 410 12.26 -18.24 7.81
CA ARG A 410 13.69 -18.39 8.13
C ARG A 410 14.08 -17.94 9.53
N ALA A 411 13.12 -17.68 10.41
CA ALA A 411 13.36 -17.19 11.77
C ALA A 411 14.26 -15.93 11.82
N LEU A 412 14.00 -14.97 10.90
CA LEU A 412 14.67 -13.67 10.86
C LEU A 412 14.72 -13.04 12.26
N ALA A 413 15.91 -12.61 12.69
CA ALA A 413 16.06 -11.85 13.92
C ALA A 413 15.44 -10.46 13.76
N VAL A 414 14.58 -10.07 14.70
CA VAL A 414 13.98 -8.73 14.73
C VAL A 414 14.22 -8.11 16.11
N THR A 415 14.64 -6.85 16.16
CA THR A 415 14.73 -6.08 17.40
C THR A 415 13.89 -4.82 17.27
N ALA A 416 13.05 -4.53 18.26
CA ALA A 416 12.23 -3.33 18.30
C ALA A 416 12.63 -2.48 19.50
N ILE A 417 13.10 -1.25 19.24
CA ILE A 417 13.37 -0.25 20.27
C ILE A 417 12.20 0.72 20.28
N ALA A 418 11.44 0.70 21.36
CA ALA A 418 10.24 1.51 21.50
C ALA A 418 9.85 1.67 22.97
N PRO A 419 9.03 2.67 23.33
CA PRO A 419 8.52 2.81 24.69
C PRO A 419 7.48 1.76 25.08
N TRP A 420 6.81 1.14 24.11
CA TRP A 420 5.77 0.13 24.34
C TRP A 420 5.92 -1.06 23.42
N GLN A 421 5.61 -2.25 23.94
CA GLN A 421 5.51 -3.46 23.12
C GLN A 421 4.12 -3.58 22.50
N THR A 422 4.06 -3.52 21.17
CA THR A 422 2.82 -3.58 20.39
C THR A 422 2.42 -5.02 20.06
N ARG A 423 1.20 -5.20 19.51
CA ARG A 423 0.78 -6.48 18.91
C ARG A 423 1.61 -6.83 17.67
N GLY A 424 1.97 -5.84 16.85
CA GLY A 424 2.82 -6.01 15.67
C GLY A 424 4.19 -6.59 16.04
N PHE A 425 4.87 -6.02 17.03
CA PHE A 425 6.16 -6.55 17.52
C PHE A 425 6.04 -7.98 18.04
N LYS A 426 4.95 -8.33 18.74
CA LYS A 426 4.70 -9.72 19.17
C LYS A 426 4.51 -10.66 17.97
N LYS A 427 3.76 -10.24 16.94
CA LYS A 427 3.58 -11.03 15.71
C LYS A 427 4.86 -11.21 14.90
N LEU A 428 5.80 -10.27 15.01
CA LEU A 428 7.15 -10.36 14.45
C LEU A 428 8.13 -11.15 15.34
N GLN A 429 7.71 -11.62 16.52
CA GLN A 429 8.58 -12.26 17.51
C GLN A 429 9.82 -11.40 17.83
N ALA A 430 9.66 -10.07 17.81
CA ALA A 430 10.76 -9.14 17.98
C ALA A 430 11.32 -9.20 19.41
N LYS A 431 12.65 -9.18 19.53
CA LYS A 431 13.32 -8.84 20.78
C LYS A 431 12.99 -7.38 21.10
N TYR A 432 12.11 -7.19 22.08
CA TYR A 432 11.68 -5.87 22.52
C TYR A 432 12.69 -5.25 23.49
N VAL A 433 13.13 -4.03 23.18
CA VAL A 433 13.99 -3.20 24.04
C VAL A 433 13.17 -1.97 24.44
N GLY A 434 12.63 -2.01 25.65
CA GLY A 434 11.86 -0.91 26.21
C GLY A 434 12.74 0.27 26.57
N VAL A 435 12.38 1.46 26.11
CA VAL A 435 13.11 2.71 26.38
C VAL A 435 12.17 3.80 26.84
N VAL A 436 12.68 4.75 27.63
CA VAL A 436 11.95 5.99 27.91
C VAL A 436 12.00 6.84 26.63
N PRO A 437 10.89 7.48 26.20
CA PRO A 437 10.93 8.40 25.06
C PRO A 437 12.06 9.43 25.20
N GLY A 438 12.86 9.59 24.14
CA GLY A 438 14.05 10.45 24.14
C GLY A 438 15.36 9.75 24.54
N THR A 439 15.33 8.46 24.90
CA THR A 439 16.53 7.68 25.26
C THR A 439 16.91 6.61 24.23
N GLU A 440 16.23 6.59 23.08
CA GLU A 440 16.43 5.64 21.98
C GLU A 440 17.89 5.61 21.51
N ALA A 441 18.56 6.76 21.45
CA ALA A 441 19.95 6.88 21.00
C ALA A 441 20.91 5.95 21.78
N HIS A 442 20.73 5.87 23.11
CA HIS A 442 21.53 4.99 23.94
C HIS A 442 21.29 3.52 23.58
N ALA A 443 20.04 3.07 23.49
CA ALA A 443 19.70 1.69 23.15
C ALA A 443 20.19 1.31 21.75
N ILE A 444 20.10 2.21 20.77
CA ILE A 444 20.63 2.02 19.41
C ILE A 444 22.14 1.78 19.46
N SER A 445 22.88 2.58 20.21
CA SER A 445 24.35 2.48 20.30
C SER A 445 24.87 1.16 20.87
N GLN A 446 24.04 0.43 21.63
CA GLN A 446 24.41 -0.85 22.25
C GLN A 446 24.18 -2.05 21.34
N LEU A 447 23.59 -1.88 20.15
CA LEU A 447 23.37 -2.96 19.21
C LEU A 447 24.67 -3.38 18.51
N ALA A 448 24.77 -4.67 18.20
CA ALA A 448 25.77 -5.24 17.32
C ALA A 448 25.04 -5.82 16.11
N LEU A 449 25.40 -5.35 14.92
CA LEU A 449 24.79 -5.72 13.64
C LEU A 449 25.88 -6.16 12.64
N THR A 450 25.46 -6.72 11.52
CA THR A 450 26.34 -7.06 10.39
C THR A 450 26.07 -6.14 9.19
N SER A 451 26.78 -6.36 8.09
CA SER A 451 26.53 -5.69 6.81
C SER A 451 25.24 -6.14 6.13
N GLU A 452 24.72 -7.31 6.50
CA GLU A 452 23.46 -7.84 5.98
C GLU A 452 22.26 -7.33 6.78
N SER A 453 22.48 -6.66 7.90
CA SER A 453 21.39 -6.14 8.73
C SER A 453 20.74 -4.89 8.11
N VAL A 454 19.45 -4.68 8.40
CA VAL A 454 18.69 -3.51 7.95
C VAL A 454 18.11 -2.78 9.17
N ILE A 455 18.37 -1.48 9.27
CA ILE A 455 17.79 -0.59 10.27
C ILE A 455 16.60 0.14 9.63
N VAL A 456 15.39 -0.23 10.03
CA VAL A 456 14.14 0.41 9.59
C VAL A 456 13.83 1.56 10.56
N VAL A 457 13.89 2.77 10.02
CA VAL A 457 13.76 4.03 10.76
C VAL A 457 12.43 4.67 10.41
N GLY A 458 11.54 4.80 11.38
CA GLY A 458 10.32 5.59 11.22
C GLY A 458 10.56 7.07 11.41
N GLU A 459 9.72 7.89 10.80
CA GLU A 459 9.81 9.34 10.87
C GLU A 459 9.77 9.91 12.30
N ARG A 460 9.05 9.25 13.24
CA ARG A 460 8.92 9.70 14.63
C ARG A 460 10.24 9.64 15.41
N LEU A 461 11.26 8.96 14.89
CA LEU A 461 12.58 8.95 15.54
C LEU A 461 13.18 10.36 15.63
N CYS A 462 12.74 11.31 14.79
CA CYS A 462 13.20 12.70 14.84
C CYS A 462 12.91 13.41 16.16
N GLU A 463 11.94 12.93 16.95
CA GLU A 463 11.60 13.49 18.27
C GLU A 463 12.59 13.05 19.37
N SER A 464 13.44 12.05 19.10
CA SER A 464 14.46 11.58 20.02
C SER A 464 15.83 12.16 19.66
N VAL A 465 16.30 13.12 20.45
CA VAL A 465 17.56 13.83 20.21
C VAL A 465 18.74 12.86 20.14
N GLY A 466 19.49 12.93 19.03
CA GLY A 466 20.68 12.11 18.81
C GLY A 466 20.39 10.69 18.32
N ALA A 467 19.13 10.28 18.22
CA ALA A 467 18.79 8.91 17.83
C ALA A 467 19.06 8.65 16.33
N LEU A 468 18.81 9.63 15.47
CA LEU A 468 19.14 9.53 14.03
C LEU A 468 20.65 9.52 13.81
N SER A 469 21.40 10.30 14.60
CA SER A 469 22.87 10.26 14.62
C SER A 469 23.39 8.91 15.10
N ALA A 470 22.78 8.33 16.14
CA ALA A 470 23.13 6.99 16.62
C ALA A 470 22.86 5.92 15.55
N VAL A 471 21.76 6.03 14.79
CA VAL A 471 21.50 5.15 13.63
C VAL A 471 22.59 5.28 12.58
N ALA A 472 22.94 6.51 12.17
CA ALA A 472 23.98 6.74 11.18
C ALA A 472 25.34 6.17 11.62
N GLN A 473 25.71 6.38 12.89
CA GLN A 473 26.95 5.83 13.46
C GLN A 473 26.93 4.30 13.53
N LEU A 474 25.81 3.69 13.92
CA LEU A 474 25.66 2.24 13.97
C LEU A 474 25.80 1.64 12.56
N ALA A 475 25.09 2.21 11.57
CA ALA A 475 25.17 1.80 10.18
C ALA A 475 26.59 1.92 9.62
N ALA A 476 27.28 3.03 9.88
CA ALA A 476 28.67 3.22 9.46
C ALA A 476 29.63 2.21 10.09
N LYS A 477 29.40 1.84 11.36
CA LYS A 477 30.21 0.86 12.09
C LYS A 477 29.98 -0.58 11.62
N SER A 478 28.74 -0.97 11.34
CA SER A 478 28.40 -2.36 11.01
C SER A 478 28.30 -2.65 9.51
N GLY A 479 28.16 -1.61 8.67
CA GLY A 479 27.79 -1.73 7.27
C GLY A 479 26.30 -1.98 7.03
N ALA A 480 25.46 -1.87 8.07
CA ALA A 480 24.03 -2.11 7.96
C ALA A 480 23.35 -1.07 7.07
N LYS A 481 22.33 -1.49 6.33
CA LYS A 481 21.55 -0.62 5.44
C LYS A 481 20.50 0.16 6.24
N ILE A 482 20.25 1.42 5.87
CA ILE A 482 19.22 2.26 6.50
C ILE A 482 18.01 2.37 5.58
N ALA A 483 16.85 1.93 6.08
CA ALA A 483 15.55 2.08 5.44
C ALA A 483 14.71 3.12 6.20
N TRP A 484 14.66 4.36 5.72
CA TRP A 484 13.75 5.37 6.28
C TRP A 484 12.34 5.21 5.70
N VAL A 485 11.34 5.02 6.56
CA VAL A 485 9.97 4.71 6.20
C VAL A 485 9.02 5.77 6.79
N PRO A 486 8.61 6.78 6.01
CA PRO A 486 7.64 7.77 6.46
C PRO A 486 6.22 7.20 6.47
N ARG A 487 5.31 7.87 7.19
CA ARG A 487 3.91 7.46 7.32
C ARG A 487 3.09 7.71 6.07
N ARG A 488 3.42 8.74 5.28
CA ARG A 488 2.61 9.17 4.13
C ARG A 488 3.29 8.87 2.78
N ALA A 489 2.49 8.59 1.76
CA ALA A 489 2.96 8.12 0.44
C ALA A 489 3.79 9.16 -0.35
N GLY A 490 3.60 10.45 -0.09
CA GLY A 490 4.25 11.54 -0.81
C GLY A 490 5.55 12.03 -0.18
N GLU A 491 5.89 11.67 1.07
CA GLU A 491 7.05 12.26 1.77
C GLU A 491 8.38 11.98 1.07
N ARG A 492 8.62 10.72 0.68
CA ARG A 492 9.86 10.39 -0.04
C ARG A 492 9.95 11.12 -1.39
N GLY A 493 8.82 11.24 -2.09
CA GLY A 493 8.73 11.98 -3.34
C GLY A 493 8.98 13.47 -3.17
N ALA A 494 8.43 14.07 -2.12
CA ALA A 494 8.59 15.49 -1.82
C ALA A 494 10.03 15.84 -1.44
N LEU A 495 10.69 14.99 -0.65
CA LEU A 495 12.10 15.11 -0.35
C LEU A 495 12.97 15.10 -1.63
N GLU A 496 12.74 14.13 -2.53
CA GLU A 496 13.48 13.98 -3.79
C GLU A 496 13.15 15.10 -4.79
N ALA A 497 11.94 15.66 -4.73
CA ALA A 497 11.53 16.83 -5.50
C ALA A 497 12.12 18.16 -4.98
N GLY A 498 12.84 18.16 -3.84
CA GLY A 498 13.40 19.37 -3.25
C GLY A 498 12.37 20.25 -2.54
N ALA A 499 11.27 19.65 -2.05
CA ALA A 499 10.26 20.35 -1.25
C ALA A 499 10.69 20.50 0.23
N ILE A 500 11.97 20.83 0.44
CA ILE A 500 12.57 21.09 1.75
C ILE A 500 13.63 22.19 1.60
N GLY A 501 13.77 23.04 2.61
CA GLY A 501 14.55 24.28 2.51
C GLY A 501 16.07 24.16 2.37
N ASN A 502 16.64 22.95 2.48
CA ASN A 502 18.09 22.72 2.31
C ASN A 502 18.46 21.95 1.03
N LEU A 503 17.49 21.43 0.27
CA LEU A 503 17.74 20.60 -0.92
C LEU A 503 16.96 21.09 -2.14
N LEU A 504 17.63 21.09 -3.28
CA LEU A 504 17.08 21.17 -4.62
C LEU A 504 16.73 19.75 -5.14
N PRO A 505 15.96 19.62 -6.24
CA PRO A 505 15.58 18.31 -6.79
C PRO A 505 16.76 17.35 -6.95
N GLY A 506 16.56 16.08 -6.63
CA GLY A 506 17.56 15.02 -6.67
C GLY A 506 18.61 15.07 -5.55
N GLY A 507 18.28 15.65 -4.38
CA GLY A 507 19.16 15.66 -3.21
C GLY A 507 20.31 16.65 -3.27
N ARG A 508 20.18 17.65 -4.13
CA ARG A 508 21.23 18.64 -4.40
C ARG A 508 21.26 19.71 -3.31
N PRO A 509 22.33 19.86 -2.51
CA PRO A 509 22.35 20.86 -1.45
C PRO A 509 22.23 22.29 -1.99
N ILE A 510 21.41 23.12 -1.36
CA ILE A 510 21.26 24.54 -1.75
C ILE A 510 22.59 25.29 -1.60
N SER A 511 23.44 24.89 -0.67
CA SER A 511 24.77 25.48 -0.47
C SER A 511 25.73 25.25 -1.66
N ASP A 512 25.51 24.21 -2.47
CA ASP A 512 26.33 23.91 -3.64
C ASP A 512 25.98 24.84 -4.81
N ALA A 513 26.98 25.64 -5.23
CA ALA A 513 26.81 26.59 -6.33
C ALA A 513 26.60 25.89 -7.68
N ALA A 514 27.26 24.76 -7.94
CA ALA A 514 27.10 24.01 -9.19
C ALA A 514 25.67 23.46 -9.28
N ALA A 515 25.17 22.90 -8.18
CA ALA A 515 23.81 22.42 -8.10
C ALA A 515 22.76 23.52 -8.37
N ARG A 516 22.98 24.74 -7.84
CA ARG A 516 22.10 25.88 -8.13
C ARG A 516 22.13 26.27 -9.60
N VAL A 517 23.30 26.30 -10.24
CA VAL A 517 23.45 26.60 -11.67
C VAL A 517 22.74 25.57 -12.53
N ASP A 518 22.92 24.28 -12.24
CA ASP A 518 22.29 23.18 -12.99
C ASP A 518 20.76 23.27 -12.95
N VAL A 519 20.19 23.50 -11.76
CA VAL A 519 18.74 23.58 -11.58
C VAL A 519 18.19 24.89 -12.15
N ALA A 520 18.90 26.01 -12.01
CA ALA A 520 18.52 27.28 -12.62
C ALA A 520 18.44 27.15 -14.15
N ALA A 521 19.43 26.52 -14.77
CA ALA A 521 19.44 26.22 -16.19
C ALA A 521 18.28 25.29 -16.59
N ALA A 522 18.04 24.22 -15.84
CA ALA A 522 16.92 23.29 -16.10
C ALA A 522 15.54 23.95 -15.96
N TRP A 523 15.43 25.00 -15.14
CA TRP A 523 14.20 25.77 -14.96
C TRP A 523 14.10 27.01 -15.84
N SER A 524 15.12 27.30 -16.64
CA SER A 524 15.23 28.49 -17.49
C SER A 524 15.11 29.79 -16.69
N VAL A 525 15.80 29.88 -15.55
CA VAL A 525 15.90 31.08 -14.71
C VAL A 525 17.35 31.49 -14.50
N ASP A 526 17.60 32.78 -14.26
CA ASP A 526 18.97 33.31 -14.14
C ASP A 526 19.69 32.81 -12.88
N SER A 527 18.96 32.68 -11.77
CA SER A 527 19.51 32.23 -10.49
C SER A 527 18.45 31.68 -9.55
N LEU A 528 18.90 30.95 -8.53
CA LEU A 528 18.08 30.46 -7.43
C LEU A 528 18.55 31.07 -6.11
N PRO A 529 17.66 31.19 -5.09
CA PRO A 529 18.06 31.66 -3.77
C PRO A 529 19.19 30.77 -3.18
N ASN A 530 20.18 31.40 -2.56
CA ASN A 530 21.41 30.74 -2.10
C ASN A 530 21.47 30.49 -0.59
N THR A 531 20.46 30.94 0.16
CA THR A 531 20.33 30.73 1.60
C THR A 531 19.49 29.49 1.89
N ILE A 532 19.88 28.72 2.90
CA ILE A 532 19.04 27.61 3.40
C ILE A 532 17.75 28.20 3.95
N GLY A 533 16.61 27.62 3.55
CA GLY A 533 15.29 28.03 4.03
C GLY A 533 14.95 27.49 5.41
N LEU A 534 13.97 28.14 6.03
CA LEU A 534 13.38 27.74 7.30
C LEU A 534 12.70 26.37 7.20
N ASP A 535 12.61 25.64 8.32
CA ASP A 535 11.74 24.47 8.43
C ASP A 535 10.27 24.89 8.67
N GLY A 536 9.35 23.92 8.64
CA GLY A 536 7.92 24.19 8.82
C GLY A 536 7.61 24.96 10.11
N ALA A 537 8.27 24.61 11.22
CA ALA A 537 8.11 25.30 12.50
C ALA A 537 8.65 26.75 12.43
N GLY A 538 9.83 26.94 11.82
CA GLY A 538 10.41 28.25 11.58
C GLY A 538 9.54 29.13 10.68
N ILE A 539 8.95 28.56 9.62
CA ILE A 539 8.03 29.25 8.72
C ILE A 539 6.82 29.78 9.51
N LEU A 540 6.18 28.91 10.30
CA LEU A 540 5.00 29.28 11.08
C LEU A 540 5.32 30.30 12.18
N ALA A 541 6.46 30.16 12.86
CA ALA A 541 6.91 31.12 13.86
C ALA A 541 7.20 32.51 13.27
N ASN A 542 7.80 32.56 12.07
CA ASN A 542 8.05 33.81 11.35
C ASN A 542 6.77 34.41 10.74
N ALA A 543 5.78 33.59 10.39
CA ALA A 543 4.46 34.09 10.05
C ALA A 543 3.76 34.72 11.27
N ALA A 544 3.88 34.08 12.44
CA ALA A 544 3.27 34.56 13.68
C ALA A 544 3.86 35.89 14.19
N ASN A 545 5.08 36.24 13.80
CA ASN A 545 5.73 37.52 14.15
C ASN A 545 5.72 38.55 13.01
N GLY A 546 5.17 38.21 11.83
CA GLY A 546 5.07 39.09 10.67
C GLY A 546 6.32 39.14 9.77
N ALA A 547 7.35 38.35 10.03
CA ALA A 547 8.52 38.25 9.14
C ALA A 547 8.23 37.46 7.86
N ILE A 548 7.26 36.55 7.89
CA ILE A 548 6.61 35.94 6.73
C ILE A 548 5.19 36.50 6.63
N GLU A 549 4.89 37.11 5.50
CA GLU A 549 3.67 37.88 5.27
C GLU A 549 2.61 37.07 4.50
N ALA A 550 3.02 35.97 3.86
CA ALA A 550 2.13 35.07 3.14
C ALA A 550 2.54 33.60 3.23
N LEU A 551 1.57 32.70 3.15
CA LEU A 551 1.74 31.25 3.18
C LEU A 551 0.99 30.61 2.02
N VAL A 552 1.64 29.65 1.37
CA VAL A 552 1.02 28.74 0.40
C VAL A 552 0.97 27.35 1.00
N VAL A 553 -0.22 26.80 1.17
CA VAL A 553 -0.44 25.57 1.94
C VAL A 553 -1.17 24.53 1.10
N GLY A 554 -0.66 23.31 1.04
CA GLY A 554 -1.30 22.20 0.32
C GLY A 554 -1.01 20.83 0.91
N GLY A 555 -2.05 20.01 1.08
CA GLY A 555 -1.91 18.65 1.63
C GLY A 555 -1.52 18.58 3.11
N VAL A 556 -1.65 19.70 3.84
CA VAL A 556 -1.32 19.84 5.26
C VAL A 556 -2.59 19.78 6.09
N ASP A 557 -2.57 18.94 7.14
CA ASP A 557 -3.54 19.01 8.23
C ASP A 557 -2.84 19.58 9.47
N PRO A 558 -3.26 20.76 9.99
CA PRO A 558 -2.68 21.38 11.19
C PRO A 558 -2.71 20.48 12.42
N PHE A 559 -3.66 19.54 12.51
CA PHE A 559 -3.74 18.61 13.63
C PHE A 559 -2.64 17.55 13.63
N ASP A 560 -1.95 17.36 12.52
CA ASP A 560 -0.76 16.50 12.46
C ASP A 560 0.50 17.22 12.98
N MET A 561 0.45 18.54 13.18
CA MET A 561 1.52 19.36 13.77
C MET A 561 1.33 19.50 15.29
N HIS A 562 2.37 19.92 16.03
CA HIS A 562 2.22 20.16 17.47
C HIS A 562 1.60 21.53 17.74
N ALA A 563 0.65 21.62 18.68
CA ALA A 563 0.21 22.91 19.20
C ALA A 563 1.32 23.53 20.08
N PRO A 564 1.53 24.87 20.06
CA PRO A 564 0.68 25.91 19.48
C PRO A 564 1.10 26.41 18.08
N GLU A 565 1.76 25.59 17.25
CA GLU A 565 2.50 26.02 16.05
C GLU A 565 1.65 26.63 14.91
N ILE A 566 0.32 26.65 15.00
CA ILE A 566 -0.57 27.04 13.89
C ILE A 566 -0.92 28.54 13.85
N THR A 567 -0.57 29.32 14.87
CA THR A 567 -0.94 30.76 14.97
C THR A 567 -0.39 31.63 13.84
N GLY A 568 0.65 31.16 13.13
CA GLY A 568 1.19 31.86 11.96
C GLY A 568 0.16 31.97 10.82
N LEU A 569 -0.72 30.98 10.70
CA LEU A 569 -1.79 30.97 9.70
C LEU A 569 -2.84 32.06 9.94
N ASP A 570 -2.99 32.55 11.18
CA ASP A 570 -3.98 33.58 11.50
C ASP A 570 -3.48 35.01 11.19
N LYS A 571 -2.18 35.19 10.91
CA LYS A 571 -1.55 36.51 10.73
C LYS A 571 -0.99 36.78 9.34
N ALA A 572 -0.62 35.73 8.60
CA ALA A 572 -0.16 35.84 7.23
C ALA A 572 -1.33 35.75 6.25
N PHE A 573 -1.15 36.25 5.03
CA PHE A 573 -2.07 35.95 3.93
C PHE A 573 -1.95 34.45 3.58
N VAL A 574 -3.05 33.70 3.53
CA VAL A 574 -3.01 32.25 3.29
C VAL A 574 -3.71 31.89 1.97
N LEU A 575 -2.93 31.39 1.01
CA LEU A 575 -3.43 30.65 -0.15
C LEU A 575 -3.41 29.15 0.17
N SER A 576 -4.57 28.50 0.10
CA SER A 576 -4.69 27.07 0.36
C SER A 576 -5.20 26.28 -0.85
N LEU A 577 -4.58 25.16 -1.13
CA LEU A 577 -5.01 24.20 -2.15
C LEU A 577 -5.63 22.98 -1.44
N GLU A 578 -6.95 22.82 -1.55
CA GLU A 578 -7.69 21.83 -0.75
C GLU A 578 -8.72 21.01 -1.55
N MET A 579 -8.97 19.79 -1.09
CA MET A 579 -10.01 18.91 -1.64
C MET A 579 -11.33 19.01 -0.87
N ARG A 580 -11.25 19.30 0.43
CA ARG A 580 -12.33 19.34 1.42
C ARG A 580 -11.96 20.38 2.48
N PRO A 581 -12.92 21.00 3.18
CA PRO A 581 -12.63 21.92 4.26
C PRO A 581 -11.78 21.29 5.35
N SER A 582 -10.81 22.05 5.85
CA SER A 582 -9.94 21.70 6.98
C SER A 582 -9.73 22.88 7.93
N ALA A 583 -8.92 22.68 8.98
CA ALA A 583 -8.49 23.78 9.84
C ALA A 583 -7.67 24.86 9.09
N ILE A 584 -7.08 24.56 7.93
CA ILE A 584 -6.47 25.58 7.06
C ILE A 584 -7.55 26.41 6.37
N THR A 585 -8.59 25.79 5.83
CA THR A 585 -9.71 26.47 5.17
C THR A 585 -10.30 27.57 6.05
N GLU A 586 -10.47 27.31 7.34
CA GLU A 586 -11.00 28.28 8.31
C GLU A 586 -10.17 29.56 8.40
N ARG A 587 -8.87 29.50 8.05
CA ARG A 587 -7.89 30.59 8.14
C ARG A 587 -7.47 31.13 6.78
N ALA A 588 -7.74 30.39 5.70
CA ALA A 588 -7.36 30.75 4.35
C ALA A 588 -8.04 32.04 3.88
N ASP A 589 -7.30 32.89 3.18
CA ASP A 589 -7.82 34.04 2.45
C ASP A 589 -8.32 33.65 1.06
N VAL A 590 -7.65 32.67 0.43
CA VAL A 590 -8.05 32.08 -0.84
C VAL A 590 -7.93 30.56 -0.74
N VAL A 591 -8.96 29.85 -1.19
CA VAL A 591 -8.97 28.39 -1.27
C VAL A 591 -9.21 27.97 -2.71
N LEU A 592 -8.28 27.22 -3.29
CA LEU A 592 -8.38 26.71 -4.65
C LEU A 592 -8.63 25.20 -4.63
N PRO A 593 -9.71 24.71 -5.26
CA PRO A 593 -10.06 23.30 -5.26
C PRO A 593 -9.09 22.48 -6.13
N ILE A 594 -8.66 21.33 -5.62
CA ILE A 594 -7.74 20.41 -6.30
C ILE A 594 -8.30 18.99 -6.50
N ALA A 595 -7.71 18.28 -7.46
CA ALA A 595 -8.07 16.93 -7.85
C ALA A 595 -7.55 15.88 -6.86
N THR A 596 -8.45 14.96 -6.48
CA THR A 596 -8.10 13.74 -5.73
C THR A 596 -7.23 12.80 -6.57
N VAL A 597 -6.63 11.78 -5.94
CA VAL A 597 -5.71 10.87 -6.64
C VAL A 597 -6.38 10.09 -7.78
N VAL A 598 -7.69 9.88 -7.72
CA VAL A 598 -8.44 9.18 -8.78
C VAL A 598 -8.79 10.09 -9.95
N GLU A 599 -8.66 11.41 -9.76
CA GLU A 599 -9.00 12.49 -10.71
C GLU A 599 -7.78 13.09 -11.39
N LYS A 600 -6.56 12.63 -11.08
CA LYS A 600 -5.33 13.04 -11.75
C LYS A 600 -4.45 11.83 -12.07
N SER A 601 -3.46 12.04 -12.94
CA SER A 601 -2.32 11.15 -13.11
C SER A 601 -1.12 11.73 -12.37
N GLY A 602 -0.14 10.87 -12.08
CA GLY A 602 1.09 11.27 -11.41
C GLY A 602 1.81 10.07 -10.85
N SER A 603 2.73 10.32 -9.93
CA SER A 603 3.48 9.27 -9.28
C SER A 603 3.68 9.51 -7.78
N PHE A 604 3.68 8.43 -7.01
CA PHE A 604 4.25 8.43 -5.67
C PHE A 604 5.66 7.84 -5.72
N MET A 605 6.49 8.17 -4.76
CA MET A 605 7.75 7.48 -4.54
C MET A 605 7.66 6.73 -3.22
N SER A 606 7.81 5.40 -3.26
CA SER A 606 7.78 4.59 -2.05
C SER A 606 9.01 4.88 -1.16
N TRP A 607 8.99 4.40 0.08
CA TRP A 607 10.11 4.55 1.02
C TRP A 607 11.46 4.05 0.44
N GLU A 608 11.41 3.04 -0.43
CA GLU A 608 12.59 2.47 -1.11
C GLU A 608 13.02 3.28 -2.35
N GLY A 609 12.49 4.49 -2.57
CA GLY A 609 12.84 5.34 -3.70
C GLY A 609 12.27 4.87 -5.05
N ARG A 610 11.37 3.89 -5.07
CA ARG A 610 10.74 3.41 -6.30
C ARG A 610 9.62 4.34 -6.73
N VAL A 611 9.70 4.84 -7.97
CA VAL A 611 8.61 5.61 -8.59
C VAL A 611 7.44 4.68 -8.94
N ARG A 612 6.25 5.10 -8.54
CA ARG A 612 4.99 4.37 -8.69
C ARG A 612 4.00 5.26 -9.42
N ALA A 613 4.05 5.22 -10.75
CA ALA A 613 3.16 5.97 -11.62
C ALA A 613 1.74 5.37 -11.63
N PHE A 614 0.75 6.22 -11.80
CA PHE A 614 -0.64 5.83 -11.95
C PHE A 614 -1.37 6.79 -12.90
N GLU A 615 -2.39 6.24 -13.56
CA GLU A 615 -3.27 6.99 -14.44
C GLU A 615 -4.57 7.38 -13.74
N LYS A 616 -5.23 8.39 -14.32
CA LYS A 616 -6.54 8.85 -13.88
C LYS A 616 -7.56 7.70 -13.96
N SER A 617 -8.26 7.43 -12.86
CA SER A 617 -9.30 6.38 -12.80
C SER A 617 -10.71 6.93 -13.03
N VAL A 618 -10.92 8.23 -12.81
CA VAL A 618 -12.18 8.94 -13.06
C VAL A 618 -11.98 9.89 -14.25
N PRO A 619 -12.45 9.55 -15.46
CA PRO A 619 -12.10 10.28 -16.68
C PRO A 619 -12.64 11.71 -16.72
N GLU A 620 -13.79 11.97 -16.12
CA GLU A 620 -14.42 13.30 -16.11
C GLU A 620 -14.31 13.90 -14.70
N THR A 621 -13.61 15.04 -14.58
CA THR A 621 -13.56 15.80 -13.33
C THR A 621 -13.33 17.28 -13.63
N PRO A 622 -13.98 18.20 -12.89
CA PRO A 622 -13.74 19.64 -13.01
C PRO A 622 -12.50 20.09 -12.21
N HIS A 623 -11.90 19.19 -11.43
CA HIS A 623 -10.76 19.53 -10.57
C HIS A 623 -9.42 19.33 -11.30
N HIS A 624 -8.44 20.14 -10.95
CA HIS A 624 -7.09 20.09 -11.52
C HIS A 624 -6.06 19.68 -10.46
N SER A 625 -4.91 19.14 -10.89
CA SER A 625 -3.82 18.84 -9.97
C SER A 625 -3.26 20.10 -9.32
N ASP A 626 -2.60 19.94 -8.17
CA ASP A 626 -1.90 21.02 -7.49
C ASP A 626 -0.90 21.69 -8.44
N LEU A 627 -0.14 20.90 -9.21
CA LEU A 627 0.79 21.41 -10.24
C LEU A 627 0.11 22.38 -11.20
N TYR A 628 -1.05 22.01 -11.74
CA TYR A 628 -1.77 22.84 -12.69
C TYR A 628 -2.26 24.13 -12.04
N VAL A 629 -2.81 24.04 -10.83
CA VAL A 629 -3.30 25.22 -10.09
C VAL A 629 -2.15 26.16 -9.73
N LEU A 630 -1.01 25.64 -9.27
CA LEU A 630 0.18 26.44 -8.98
C LEU A 630 0.76 27.11 -10.24
N ALA A 631 0.71 26.44 -11.39
CA ALA A 631 1.13 27.03 -12.66
C ALA A 631 0.24 28.24 -13.01
N LEU A 632 -1.08 28.13 -12.84
CA LEU A 632 -2.01 29.26 -13.07
C LEU A 632 -1.80 30.44 -12.10
N VAL A 633 -1.30 30.20 -10.90
CA VAL A 633 -0.98 31.28 -9.94
C VAL A 633 0.39 31.92 -10.25
N ALA A 634 1.30 31.16 -10.88
CA ALA A 634 2.63 31.63 -11.23
C ALA A 634 2.67 32.45 -12.52
N GLU A 635 1.80 32.14 -13.48
CA GLU A 635 1.55 32.93 -14.70
C GLU A 635 0.90 34.28 -14.38
#